data_AF-A0A9D4JB19-F1
#
_entry.id   AF-A0A9D4JB19-F1
#
_cell.length_a   1.000
_cell.length_b   1.000
_cell.length_c   1.000
_cell.angle_alpha   90.00
_cell.angle_beta   90.00
_cell.angle_gamma   90.00
#
_symmetry.space_group_name_H-M   'P 1'
#
loop_
_entity.id
_entity.type
_entity.pdbx_description
1 polymer ?
#
loop_
_entity_poly.entity_id
_entity_poly.type
_entity_poly.pdbx_seq_one_letter_code
_entity_poly.pdbx_strand_id
1 'polypeptide(L)'
;MQPCSSIQIDNNAILHSESSNKWYTEKPLEKRSFEKFMKNISTSAKLSLRYTGHCLRAKAIQAMNDAGHEARHIMFMSGHRNEATIRSKNRGCNITQNKSCVRETQ
;
A
#
# COMPACT_ATOMS: atom_id res chain seq x y z
N MET A 1 -35.27 15.24 14.13
CA MET A 1 -34.01 14.47 14.06
C MET A 1 -34.35 13.03 14.39
N GLN A 2 -34.16 12.09 13.45
CA GLN A 2 -34.38 10.66 13.71
C GLN A 2 -33.02 9.95 13.89
N PRO A 3 -32.88 9.03 14.86
CA PRO A 3 -31.65 8.25 15.02
C PRO A 3 -31.59 7.13 13.98
N CYS A 4 -30.39 6.91 13.43
CA CYS A 4 -30.11 5.85 12.45
C CYS A 4 -30.25 4.47 13.11
N SER A 5 -30.98 3.56 12.47
CA SER A 5 -31.23 2.19 12.91
C SER A 5 -29.93 1.40 13.10
N SER A 6 -29.79 0.72 14.23
CA SER A 6 -28.71 -0.22 14.54
C SER A 6 -28.56 -1.27 13.44
N ILE A 7 -27.33 -1.43 12.94
CA ILE A 7 -26.95 -2.50 12.02
C ILE A 7 -27.16 -3.83 12.74
N GLN A 8 -28.17 -4.60 12.35
CA GLN A 8 -28.33 -5.98 12.77
C GLN A 8 -27.37 -6.84 11.94
N ILE A 9 -26.29 -7.30 12.57
CA ILE A 9 -25.40 -8.30 11.97
C ILE A 9 -26.10 -9.64 12.12
N ASP A 10 -26.47 -10.25 11.00
CA ASP A 10 -27.04 -11.58 10.95
C ASP A 10 -26.00 -12.62 11.40
N ASN A 11 -26.26 -13.28 12.54
CA ASN A 11 -25.35 -14.22 13.19
C ASN A 11 -25.27 -15.58 12.47
N ASN A 12 -26.00 -15.77 11.37
CA ASN A 12 -26.11 -17.07 10.70
C ASN A 12 -24.93 -17.39 9.76
N ALA A 13 -23.97 -16.49 9.59
CA ALA A 13 -22.77 -16.73 8.77
C ALA A 13 -21.63 -17.48 9.50
N ILE A 14 -21.81 -17.86 10.78
CA ILE A 14 -20.74 -18.40 11.64
C ILE A 14 -20.73 -19.94 11.70
N LEU A 15 -21.77 -20.62 11.22
CA LEU A 15 -21.87 -22.08 11.25
C LEU A 15 -21.53 -22.73 9.91
N HIS A 16 -20.25 -22.74 9.56
CA HIS A 16 -19.69 -23.80 8.71
C HIS A 16 -18.24 -24.10 9.14
N SER A 17 -18.04 -25.25 9.80
CA SER A 17 -16.74 -25.84 10.07
C SER A 17 -16.26 -26.61 8.85
N GLU A 18 -15.61 -25.92 7.92
CA GLU A 18 -14.61 -26.49 7.02
C GLU A 18 -13.41 -25.55 7.11
N SER A 19 -12.24 -26.12 7.44
CA SER A 19 -10.93 -25.46 7.61
C SER A 19 -10.93 -24.00 7.17
N SER A 20 -11.29 -23.09 8.06
CA SER A 20 -11.59 -21.71 7.64
C SER A 20 -10.34 -21.12 7.02
N ASN A 21 -10.36 -20.96 5.69
CA ASN A 21 -9.32 -20.28 4.93
C ASN A 21 -9.43 -18.78 5.25
N LYS A 22 -9.09 -18.43 6.49
CA LYS A 22 -9.15 -17.06 7.01
C LYS A 22 -8.07 -16.27 6.27
N TRP A 23 -8.52 -15.51 5.27
CA TRP A 23 -7.68 -14.58 4.51
C TRP A 23 -7.17 -13.40 5.36
N TYR A 24 -7.71 -13.25 6.58
CA TYR A 24 -7.37 -12.18 7.51
C TYR A 24 -7.07 -12.74 8.91
N THR A 25 -6.06 -12.15 9.55
CA THR A 25 -5.71 -12.36 10.96
C THR A 25 -5.49 -11.00 11.60
N GLU A 26 -6.00 -10.79 12.81
CA GLU A 26 -5.79 -9.57 13.60
C GLU A 26 -4.35 -9.47 14.13
N LYS A 27 -3.57 -10.54 14.00
CA LYS A 27 -2.18 -10.55 14.44
C LYS A 27 -1.32 -9.69 13.49
N PRO A 28 -0.42 -8.85 14.03
CA PRO A 28 0.50 -8.10 13.20
C PRO A 28 1.35 -9.07 12.37
N LEU A 29 1.56 -8.72 11.10
CA LEU A 29 2.46 -9.47 10.23
C LEU A 29 3.89 -9.36 10.75
N GLU A 30 4.65 -10.44 10.56
CA GLU A 30 6.07 -10.46 10.91
C GLU A 30 6.84 -9.38 10.12
N LYS A 31 7.92 -8.89 10.73
CA LYS A 31 8.86 -7.98 10.06
C LYS A 31 9.32 -8.64 8.75
N ARG A 32 9.20 -7.91 7.64
CA ARG A 32 9.55 -8.34 6.26
C ARG A 32 8.57 -9.27 5.55
N SER A 33 7.43 -9.66 6.14
CA SER A 33 6.39 -10.41 5.40
C SER A 33 5.95 -9.66 4.13
N PHE A 34 5.80 -8.34 4.22
CA PHE A 34 5.45 -7.49 3.09
C PHE A 34 6.55 -7.43 2.01
N GLU A 35 7.82 -7.44 2.39
CA GLU A 35 8.94 -7.47 1.43
C GLU A 35 8.98 -8.78 0.63
N LYS A 36 8.69 -9.91 1.30
CA LYS A 36 8.58 -11.23 0.66
C LYS A 36 7.36 -11.28 -0.27
N PHE A 37 6.22 -10.79 0.18
CA PHE A 37 5.00 -10.69 -0.62
C PHE A 37 5.22 -9.88 -1.91
N MET A 38 5.83 -8.70 -1.78
CA MET A 38 6.17 -7.86 -2.93
C MET A 38 7.17 -8.51 -3.88
N LYS A 39 8.10 -9.36 -3.39
CA LYS A 39 8.94 -10.23 -4.25
C LYS A 39 8.08 -11.08 -5.13
N ASN A 40 7.22 -11.86 -4.46
CA ASN A 40 6.50 -12.95 -5.07
C ASN A 40 5.58 -12.41 -6.13
N ILE A 41 4.84 -11.34 -5.84
CA ILE A 41 3.97 -10.69 -6.84
C ILE A 41 4.78 -10.16 -8.02
N SER A 42 5.91 -9.48 -7.78
CA SER A 42 6.71 -8.92 -8.88
C SER A 42 7.25 -10.01 -9.81
N THR A 43 7.71 -11.12 -9.24
CA THR A 43 8.19 -12.29 -10.00
C THR A 43 7.04 -13.01 -10.71
N SER A 44 5.91 -13.26 -10.02
CA SER A 44 4.73 -13.90 -10.60
C SER A 44 4.12 -13.10 -11.75
N ALA A 45 4.13 -11.77 -11.66
CA ALA A 45 3.68 -10.86 -12.70
C ALA A 45 4.73 -10.62 -13.82
N LYS A 46 5.90 -11.30 -13.76
CA LYS A 46 7.00 -11.17 -14.73
C LYS A 46 7.44 -9.73 -14.98
N LEU A 47 7.46 -8.92 -13.92
CA LEU A 47 7.93 -7.54 -14.00
C LEU A 47 9.45 -7.53 -14.15
N SER A 48 9.98 -6.54 -14.88
CA SER A 48 11.43 -6.36 -15.09
C SER A 48 12.19 -6.02 -13.80
N LEU A 49 11.48 -5.50 -12.79
CA LEU A 49 12.06 -5.02 -11.54
C LEU A 49 11.18 -5.43 -10.37
N ARG A 50 11.82 -5.64 -9.21
CA ARG A 50 11.10 -5.93 -7.98
C ARG A 50 10.67 -4.65 -7.30
N TYR A 51 9.35 -4.48 -7.19
CA TYR A 51 8.78 -3.35 -6.49
C TYR A 51 8.82 -3.57 -4.98
N THR A 52 9.02 -2.48 -4.24
CA THR A 52 8.99 -2.47 -2.77
C THR A 52 7.84 -1.62 -2.28
N GLY A 53 7.54 -1.68 -0.98
CA GLY A 53 6.58 -0.76 -0.36
C GLY A 53 6.96 0.71 -0.54
N HIS A 54 8.25 1.01 -0.68
CA HIS A 54 8.70 2.36 -0.99
C HIS A 54 8.27 2.80 -2.38
N CYS A 55 8.37 1.93 -3.40
CA CYS A 55 7.89 2.22 -4.75
C CYS A 55 6.39 2.50 -4.77
N LEU A 56 5.60 1.66 -4.08
CA LEU A 56 4.14 1.85 -4.01
C LEU A 56 3.80 3.19 -3.36
N ARG A 57 4.47 3.51 -2.24
CA ARG A 57 4.30 4.79 -1.56
C ARG A 57 4.68 5.98 -2.44
N ALA A 58 5.76 5.88 -3.20
CA ALA A 58 6.15 6.93 -4.15
C ALA A 58 5.11 7.08 -5.28
N LYS A 59 4.63 5.97 -5.83
CA LYS A 59 3.60 5.98 -6.90
C LYS A 59 2.26 6.53 -6.40
N ALA A 60 1.87 6.24 -5.15
CA ALA A 60 0.67 6.81 -4.54
C ALA A 60 0.79 8.34 -4.37
N ILE A 61 1.96 8.83 -3.95
CA ILE A 61 2.22 10.28 -3.85
C ILE A 61 2.13 10.95 -5.22
N GLN A 62 2.74 10.33 -6.23
CA GLN A 62 2.65 10.80 -7.62
C GLN A 62 1.20 10.85 -8.09
N ALA A 63 0.44 9.77 -7.89
CA ALA A 63 -0.96 9.70 -8.30
C ALA A 63 -1.83 10.76 -7.61
N MET A 64 -1.61 11.02 -6.31
CA MET A 64 -2.34 12.09 -5.62
C MET A 64 -1.97 13.48 -6.14
N ASN A 65 -0.70 13.69 -6.50
CA ASN A 65 -0.27 14.95 -7.10
C ASN A 65 -0.85 15.13 -8.50
N ASP A 66 -0.86 14.08 -9.33
CA ASP A 66 -1.41 14.09 -10.68
C ASP A 66 -2.94 14.29 -10.68
N ALA A 67 -3.63 13.80 -9.64
CA ALA A 67 -5.05 14.05 -9.40
C ALA A 67 -5.33 15.49 -8.91
N GLY A 68 -4.31 16.33 -8.71
CA GLY A 68 -4.45 17.72 -8.32
C GLY A 68 -4.74 17.94 -6.83
N HIS A 69 -4.50 16.95 -5.96
CA HIS A 69 -4.65 17.16 -4.53
C HIS A 69 -3.62 18.18 -4.02
N GLU A 70 -4.08 19.11 -3.18
CA GLU A 70 -3.19 20.09 -2.57
C GLU A 70 -2.08 19.42 -1.75
N ALA A 71 -0.87 19.98 -1.84
CA ALA A 71 0.32 19.42 -1.20
C ALA A 71 0.12 19.15 0.30
N ARG A 72 -0.66 19.97 1.00
CA ARG A 72 -0.99 19.77 2.42
C ARG A 72 -1.70 18.44 2.70
N HIS A 73 -2.64 18.03 1.83
CA HIS A 73 -3.38 16.79 2.00
C HIS A 73 -2.48 15.59 1.71
N ILE A 74 -1.66 15.70 0.67
CA ILE A 74 -0.67 14.68 0.33
C ILE A 74 0.34 14.52 1.46
N MET A 75 0.85 15.62 2.03
CA MET A 75 1.75 15.60 3.19
C MET A 75 1.11 14.92 4.39
N PHE A 76 -0.15 15.24 4.69
CA PHE A 76 -0.89 14.62 5.79
C PHE A 76 -1.04 13.10 5.58
N MET A 77 -1.57 12.68 4.42
CA MET A 77 -1.82 11.26 4.12
C MET A 77 -0.52 10.44 4.04
N SER A 78 0.54 11.05 3.54
CA SER A 78 1.83 10.38 3.46
C SER A 78 2.63 10.50 4.76
N GLY A 79 2.44 11.53 5.58
CA GLY A 79 3.29 11.81 6.75
C GLY A 79 4.63 12.48 6.41
N HIS A 80 4.70 13.24 5.30
CA HIS A 80 5.87 14.09 5.01
C HIS A 80 5.72 15.44 5.73
N ARG A 81 6.84 15.97 6.25
CA ARG A 81 6.88 17.29 6.91
C ARG A 81 7.22 18.45 5.96
N ASN A 82 7.67 18.13 4.75
CA ASN A 82 8.15 19.12 3.78
C ASN A 82 7.63 18.81 2.37
N GLU A 83 7.06 19.83 1.73
CA GLU A 83 6.57 19.81 0.35
C GLU A 83 7.68 19.56 -0.68
N ALA A 84 8.92 19.97 -0.39
CA ALA A 84 10.07 19.74 -1.27
C ALA A 84 10.31 18.24 -1.54
N THR A 85 10.03 17.37 -0.57
CA THR A 85 10.17 15.91 -0.72
C THR A 85 9.07 15.31 -1.61
N ILE A 86 7.91 15.97 -1.71
CA ILE A 86 6.82 15.59 -2.61
C ILE A 86 7.17 16.02 -4.04
N ARG A 87 7.57 17.28 -4.23
CA ARG A 87 8.01 17.80 -5.53
C ARG A 87 9.22 17.06 -6.11
N SER A 88 10.11 16.55 -5.26
CA SER A 88 11.24 15.72 -5.69
C SER A 88 10.80 14.36 -6.25
N LYS A 89 9.74 13.75 -5.71
CA LYS A 89 9.16 12.49 -6.23
C LYS A 89 8.38 12.69 -7.54
N ASN A 90 7.92 13.93 -7.78
CA ASN A 90 7.17 14.33 -8.97
C ASN A 90 8.00 14.26 -10.29
N ARG A 91 9.33 14.25 -10.21
CA ARG A 91 10.22 14.22 -11.40
C ARG A 91 10.43 12.81 -11.97
N GLY A 92 9.51 11.90 -11.69
CA GLY A 92 9.66 10.49 -11.99
C GLY A 92 10.52 9.82 -10.92
N CYS A 93 9.96 8.82 -10.27
CA CYS A 93 10.79 7.72 -9.78
C CYS A 93 11.40 7.08 -11.03
N ASN A 94 12.53 7.62 -11.50
CA ASN A 94 13.38 6.92 -12.43
C ASN A 94 13.85 5.70 -11.66
N ILE A 95 13.29 4.55 -12.02
CA ILE A 95 13.40 3.27 -11.32
C ILE A 95 14.88 2.86 -11.17
N THR A 96 15.78 3.55 -11.88
CA THR A 96 17.23 3.39 -11.94
C THR A 96 18.08 4.16 -10.92
N GLN A 97 17.56 5.10 -10.11
CA GLN A 97 18.45 6.02 -9.35
C GLN A 97 18.39 5.96 -7.81
N ASN A 98 17.57 5.10 -7.20
CA ASN A 98 17.60 4.96 -5.74
C ASN A 98 17.63 3.49 -5.29
N LYS A 99 18.80 3.07 -4.78
CA LYS A 99 19.04 1.73 -4.22
C LYS A 99 18.09 1.37 -3.07
N SER A 100 17.43 2.36 -2.45
CA SER A 100 16.41 2.12 -1.41
C SER A 100 15.03 1.75 -1.97
N CYS A 101 14.74 2.09 -3.23
CA CYS A 101 13.45 1.83 -3.86
C CYS A 101 13.45 0.48 -4.59
N VAL A 102 14.55 0.11 -5.23
CA VAL A 102 14.59 -0.95 -6.24
C VAL A 102 15.71 -1.93 -5.92
N ARG A 103 15.38 -3.22 -5.98
CA ARG A 103 16.36 -4.31 -5.90
C ARG A 103 16.28 -5.11 -7.18
N GLU A 104 17.42 -5.35 -7.80
CA GLU A 104 17.53 -6.21 -8.98
C GLU A 104 17.10 -7.64 -8.62
N THR A 105 16.39 -8.27 -9.55
CA THR A 105 16.13 -9.70 -9.51
C THR A 105 17.37 -10.43 -9.99
N GLN A 106 18.16 -10.96 -9.04
CA GLN A 106 19.01 -12.14 -9.31
C GLN A 106 18.13 -13.37 -9.44
#